data_AF-A0AAE4YGG7-F1
#
_entry.id   AF-A0AAE4YGG7-F1
#
_cell.length_a   1.000
_cell.length_b   1.000
_cell.length_c   1.000
_cell.angle_alpha   90.00
_cell.angle_beta   90.00
_cell.angle_gamma   90.00
#
_symmetry.space_group_name_H-M   'P 1'
#
loop_
_entity.id
_entity.type
_entity.pdbx_description
1 polymer ?
#
loop_
_entity_poly.entity_id
_entity_poly.type
_entity_poly.pdbx_seq_one_letter_code
_entity_poly.pdbx_strand_id
1 'polypeptide(L)'
;MRASFRGEAKPLERLFDIAVRGGPVPLISIPTTPLPLQLVQDRADVDISDPAFDFVRSIRVFEITYQQRRSSDGDCNSWGAVYMGTYGSQGDYTRRRSSVSAVPTASDLAVPADCRSYWHRSVFVEWRDYEGSYGHEEVHY
;
A
#
# COMPACT_ATOMS: atom_id res chain seq x y z
N MET A 1 11.66 23.68 -6.54
CA MET A 1 11.62 22.76 -7.71
C MET A 1 10.20 22.24 -7.82
N ARG A 2 9.57 22.40 -8.98
CA ARG A 2 8.21 21.92 -9.29
C ARG A 2 8.33 20.69 -10.18
N ALA A 3 7.74 19.56 -9.79
CA ALA A 3 7.59 18.43 -10.69
C ALA A 3 6.39 18.70 -11.61
N SER A 4 6.60 18.57 -12.93
CA SER A 4 5.56 18.59 -13.94
C SER A 4 5.51 17.21 -14.60
N PHE A 5 4.36 16.55 -14.55
CA PHE A 5 4.10 15.34 -15.31
C PHE A 5 3.56 15.74 -16.69
N ARG A 6 4.21 15.26 -17.76
CA ARG A 6 3.72 15.40 -19.13
C ARG A 6 2.58 14.40 -19.30
N GLY A 7 1.36 14.90 -19.47
CA GLY A 7 0.14 14.09 -19.44
C GLY A 7 -0.06 13.22 -20.68
N GLU A 8 -0.22 11.93 -20.46
CA GLU A 8 -1.14 11.09 -21.23
C GLU A 8 -2.46 10.99 -20.43
N ALA A 9 -3.58 11.06 -21.14
CA ALA A 9 -4.92 11.07 -20.53
C ALA A 9 -5.16 9.79 -19.72
N LYS A 10 -5.62 9.95 -18.48
CA LYS A 10 -5.82 8.86 -17.53
C LYS A 10 -6.99 7.96 -17.98
N PRO A 11 -6.89 6.62 -17.83
CA PRO A 11 -7.97 5.68 -18.19
C PRO A 11 -9.32 5.94 -17.52
N LEU A 12 -9.33 6.67 -16.39
CA LEU A 12 -10.53 7.07 -15.64
C LEU A 12 -11.47 8.01 -16.40
N GLU A 13 -10.98 8.80 -17.36
CA GLU A 13 -11.85 9.73 -18.12
C GLU A 13 -12.68 9.01 -19.20
N ARG A 14 -12.28 7.81 -19.65
CA ARG A 14 -13.07 7.03 -20.63
C ARG A 14 -14.29 6.34 -20.03
N LEU A 15 -14.35 6.18 -18.71
CA LEU A 15 -15.49 5.55 -18.04
C LEU A 15 -16.74 6.45 -18.00
N PHE A 16 -16.57 7.77 -18.12
CA PHE A 16 -17.70 8.72 -18.06
C PHE A 16 -18.32 9.03 -19.44
N ASP A 17 -17.64 8.70 -20.54
CA ASP A 17 -18.08 9.07 -21.89
C ASP A 17 -19.10 8.09 -22.51
N ILE A 18 -19.31 6.93 -21.88
CA ILE A 18 -20.31 5.94 -22.32
C ILE A 18 -21.75 6.41 -22.01
N ALA A 19 -21.93 7.37 -21.09
CA ALA A 19 -23.25 7.74 -20.59
C ALA A 19 -24.01 8.78 -21.45
N VAL A 20 -23.41 9.39 -22.49
CA VAL A 20 -24.00 10.60 -23.10
C VAL A 20 -24.44 10.45 -24.57
N ARG A 21 -24.16 9.34 -25.26
CA ARG A 21 -24.66 9.16 -26.65
C ARG A 21 -25.91 8.30 -26.70
N GLY A 22 -27.06 8.98 -26.75
CA GLY A 22 -28.41 8.39 -26.87
C GLY A 22 -28.62 7.57 -28.15
N GLY A 23 -28.27 6.29 -28.09
CA GLY A 23 -28.77 5.22 -28.96
C GLY A 23 -29.43 4.12 -28.11
N PRO A 24 -30.31 3.28 -28.68
CA PRO A 24 -31.15 2.38 -27.89
C PRO A 24 -30.29 1.28 -27.24
N VAL A 25 -30.11 1.41 -25.94
CA VAL A 25 -29.42 0.43 -25.08
C VAL A 25 -30.30 -0.81 -24.96
N PRO A 26 -29.82 -2.04 -25.20
CA PRO A 26 -30.55 -3.23 -24.78
C PRO A 26 -30.79 -3.12 -23.28
N LEU A 27 -32.06 -3.22 -22.87
CA LEU A 27 -32.47 -3.11 -21.47
C LEU A 27 -31.87 -4.28 -20.66
N ILE A 28 -30.64 -4.10 -20.19
CA ILE A 28 -30.15 -4.79 -19.01
C ILE A 28 -30.99 -4.22 -17.87
N SER A 29 -31.92 -5.01 -17.35
CA SER A 29 -32.69 -4.67 -16.17
C SER A 29 -31.73 -4.49 -15.00
N ILE A 30 -31.27 -3.26 -14.79
CA ILE A 30 -30.64 -2.87 -13.54
C ILE A 30 -31.76 -2.95 -12.50
N PRO A 31 -31.67 -3.83 -11.49
CA PRO A 31 -32.68 -3.85 -10.43
C PRO A 31 -32.73 -2.45 -9.79
N THR A 32 -33.89 -1.79 -9.91
CA THR A 32 -34.20 -0.45 -9.36
C THR A 32 -34.28 -0.46 -7.83
N THR A 33 -33.94 -1.56 -7.17
CA THR A 33 -33.82 -1.60 -5.73
C THR A 33 -32.56 -0.84 -5.36
N PRO A 34 -32.64 0.27 -4.59
CA PRO A 34 -31.46 0.83 -4.00
C PRO A 34 -30.85 -0.26 -3.11
N LEU A 35 -29.75 -0.84 -3.57
CA LEU A 35 -28.90 -1.65 -2.71
C LEU A 35 -28.49 -0.71 -1.58
N PRO A 36 -28.84 -1.00 -0.31
CA PRO A 36 -28.38 -0.17 0.78
C PRO A 36 -26.86 -0.19 0.72
N LEU A 37 -26.24 0.96 0.42
CA LEU A 37 -24.81 1.15 0.59
C LEU A 37 -24.56 1.15 2.09
N GLN A 38 -24.38 -0.06 2.62
CA GLN A 38 -24.09 -0.26 4.01
C GLN A 38 -22.61 0.09 4.21
N LEU A 39 -22.37 1.22 4.87
CA LEU A 39 -21.03 1.54 5.36
C LEU A 39 -20.71 0.53 6.45
N VAL A 40 -20.10 -0.60 6.08
CA VAL A 40 -19.64 -1.59 7.04
C VAL A 40 -18.42 -0.99 7.73
N GLN A 41 -18.66 -0.33 8.86
CA GLN A 41 -17.65 0.33 9.69
C GLN A 41 -16.81 -0.66 10.51
N ASP A 42 -17.20 -1.94 10.54
CA ASP A 42 -16.49 -3.00 11.23
C ASP A 42 -16.30 -4.20 10.30
N ARG A 43 -15.12 -4.26 9.69
CA ARG A 43 -14.58 -5.36 8.85
C ARG A 43 -15.26 -5.50 7.49
N ALA A 44 -14.45 -5.65 6.45
CA ALA A 44 -14.98 -6.18 5.20
C ALA A 44 -15.47 -7.60 5.50
N ASP A 45 -16.78 -7.87 5.37
CA ASP A 45 -17.34 -9.24 5.45
C ASP A 45 -16.96 -10.00 4.18
N VAL A 46 -15.65 -10.16 3.98
CA VAL A 46 -15.05 -10.77 2.79
C VAL A 46 -14.19 -11.91 3.27
N ASP A 47 -14.71 -13.12 3.07
CA ASP A 47 -13.98 -14.34 3.33
C ASP A 47 -12.91 -14.56 2.25
N ILE A 48 -11.66 -14.33 2.63
CA ILE A 48 -10.47 -14.60 1.82
C ILE A 48 -9.66 -15.78 2.41
N SER A 49 -10.32 -16.67 3.14
CA SER A 49 -9.70 -17.88 3.69
C SER A 49 -9.32 -18.91 2.61
N ASP A 50 -9.97 -18.86 1.45
CA ASP A 50 -9.63 -19.72 0.32
C ASP A 50 -8.18 -19.46 -0.15
N PRO A 51 -7.39 -20.50 -0.45
CA PRO A 51 -6.03 -20.36 -0.99
C PRO A 51 -5.94 -19.51 -2.26
N ALA A 52 -7.02 -19.38 -3.04
CA ALA A 52 -7.07 -18.49 -4.20
C ALA A 52 -6.76 -17.02 -3.83
N PHE A 53 -6.93 -16.63 -2.57
CA PHE A 53 -6.61 -15.29 -2.07
C PHE A 53 -5.30 -15.21 -1.27
N ASP A 54 -4.45 -16.23 -1.35
CA ASP A 54 -3.13 -16.19 -0.71
C ASP A 54 -2.30 -14.99 -1.17
N PHE A 55 -2.47 -14.55 -2.42
CA PHE A 55 -1.80 -13.35 -2.93
C PHE A 55 -2.19 -12.08 -2.14
N VAL A 56 -3.47 -11.92 -1.75
CA VAL A 56 -3.94 -10.81 -0.91
C VAL A 56 -3.33 -10.90 0.49
N ARG A 57 -3.35 -12.11 1.07
CA ARG A 57 -2.79 -12.37 2.42
C ARG A 57 -1.26 -12.33 2.44
N SER A 58 -0.61 -12.38 1.29
CA SER A 58 0.85 -12.21 1.15
C SER A 58 1.30 -10.75 1.23
N ILE A 59 0.37 -9.79 1.09
CA ILE A 59 0.69 -8.36 1.13
C ILE A 59 1.22 -8.01 2.52
N ARG A 60 2.43 -7.47 2.57
CA ARG A 60 3.04 -6.90 3.78
C ARG A 60 3.27 -5.42 3.57
N VAL A 61 2.77 -4.62 4.51
CA VAL A 61 2.91 -3.15 4.49
C VAL A 61 3.84 -2.72 5.61
N PHE A 62 4.92 -2.04 5.26
CA PHE A 62 5.88 -1.50 6.21
C PHE A 62 5.76 0.02 6.24
N GLU A 63 5.33 0.57 7.37
CA GLU A 63 5.45 2.01 7.63
C GLU A 63 6.77 2.25 8.34
N ILE A 64 7.64 3.01 7.70
CA ILE A 64 9.03 3.20 8.14
C ILE A 64 9.24 4.67 8.45
N THR A 65 9.67 4.93 9.67
CA THR A 65 10.28 6.21 10.06
C THR A 65 11.61 5.88 10.71
N TYR A 66 12.69 6.41 10.16
CA TYR A 66 14.02 6.17 10.70
C TYR A 66 14.87 7.41 10.54
N GLN A 67 15.69 7.66 11.55
CA GLN A 67 16.68 8.71 11.48
C GLN A 67 17.86 8.40 12.38
N GLN A 68 19.03 8.83 11.93
CA GLN A 68 20.26 8.77 12.70
C GLN A 68 21.11 10.02 12.50
N ARG A 69 21.92 10.32 13.50
CA ARG A 69 22.96 11.35 13.45
C ARG A 69 24.02 11.07 14.49
N ARG A 70 25.22 11.60 14.25
CA ARG A 70 26.28 11.65 15.24
C ARG A 70 26.05 12.78 16.25
N SER A 71 26.28 12.52 17.53
CA SER A 71 26.34 13.55 18.57
C SER A 71 27.63 14.38 18.46
N SER A 72 27.71 15.49 19.21
CA SER A 72 28.97 16.23 19.37
C SER A 72 30.09 15.36 19.93
N ASP A 73 29.73 14.38 20.75
CA ASP A 73 30.67 13.55 21.53
C ASP A 73 31.10 12.30 20.76
N GLY A 74 30.60 12.13 19.52
CA GLY A 74 30.96 11.02 18.62
C GLY A 74 29.98 9.85 18.61
N ASP A 75 29.02 9.81 19.53
CA ASP A 75 28.03 8.74 19.62
C ASP A 75 27.03 8.74 18.47
N CYS A 76 26.60 7.54 18.07
CA CYS A 76 25.56 7.39 17.07
C CYS A 76 24.18 7.36 17.71
N ASN A 77 23.41 8.42 17.52
CA ASN A 77 22.01 8.46 17.93
C ASN A 77 21.13 8.02 16.77
N SER A 78 20.28 7.02 17.00
CA SER A 78 19.24 6.64 16.06
C SER A 78 17.89 6.55 16.74
N TRP A 79 16.84 6.94 16.03
CA TRP A 79 15.47 6.83 16.51
C TRP A 79 14.52 6.64 15.34
N GLY A 80 13.39 6.00 15.61
CA GLY A 80 12.45 5.65 14.56
C GLY A 80 11.45 4.60 15.01
N ALA A 81 10.48 4.36 14.15
CA ALA A 81 9.52 3.30 14.30
C ALA A 81 9.31 2.62 12.95
N VAL A 82 9.35 1.29 12.98
CA VAL A 82 8.88 0.45 11.89
C VAL A 82 7.64 -0.26 12.38
N TYR A 83 6.61 -0.29 11.55
CA TYR A 83 5.43 -1.10 11.78
C TYR A 83 5.16 -1.96 10.56
N MET A 84 4.81 -3.21 10.81
CA MET A 84 4.45 -4.16 9.77
C MET A 84 2.97 -4.49 9.88
N GLY A 85 2.27 -4.37 8.76
CA GLY A 85 0.87 -4.73 8.61
C GLY A 85 0.66 -5.91 7.69
N THR A 86 -0.40 -6.67 7.98
CA THR A 86 -0.78 -7.91 7.28
C THR A 86 -2.30 -8.03 7.21
N TYR A 87 -2.78 -8.80 6.24
CA TYR A 87 -4.20 -9.11 6.07
C TYR A 87 -4.55 -10.52 6.58
N GLY A 88 -5.61 -10.63 7.37
CA GLY A 88 -6.15 -11.89 7.86
C GLY A 88 -7.11 -12.56 6.86
N SER A 89 -7.64 -13.72 7.23
CA SER A 89 -8.57 -14.49 6.37
C SER A 89 -9.92 -13.82 6.15
N GLN A 90 -10.26 -12.80 6.92
CA GLN A 90 -11.50 -12.03 6.77
C GLN A 90 -11.22 -10.65 6.15
N GLY A 91 -10.05 -10.48 5.50
CA GLY A 91 -9.62 -9.20 4.95
C GLY A 91 -9.30 -8.15 6.02
N ASP A 92 -9.25 -8.53 7.29
CA ASP A 92 -8.91 -7.63 8.38
C ASP A 92 -7.43 -7.22 8.28
N TYR A 93 -7.18 -5.91 8.37
CA TYR A 93 -5.82 -5.39 8.44
C TYR A 93 -5.40 -5.25 9.90
N THR A 94 -4.27 -5.87 10.24
CA THR A 94 -3.63 -5.69 11.55
C THR A 94 -2.23 -5.14 11.36
N ARG A 95 -1.82 -4.24 12.26
CA ARG A 95 -0.50 -3.62 12.26
C ARG A 95 0.16 -3.84 13.61
N ARG A 96 1.43 -4.22 13.61
CA ARG A 96 2.24 -4.41 14.83
C ARG A 96 3.57 -3.70 14.72
N ARG A 97 4.14 -3.35 15.88
CA ARG A 97 5.50 -2.81 15.96
C ARG A 97 6.48 -3.85 15.40
N SER A 98 7.44 -3.39 14.63
CA SER A 98 8.49 -4.19 14.00
C SER A 98 9.84 -3.49 14.14
N SER A 99 10.87 -4.02 13.48
CA SER A 99 12.23 -3.50 13.49
C SER A 99 12.73 -3.16 12.08
N VAL A 100 13.75 -2.31 12.02
CA VAL A 100 14.50 -2.01 10.78
C VAL A 100 15.02 -3.29 10.13
N SER A 101 15.52 -4.25 10.91
CA SER A 101 16.05 -5.52 10.40
C SER A 101 15.00 -6.44 9.76
N ALA A 102 13.71 -6.18 9.98
CA ALA A 102 12.62 -6.92 9.37
C ALA A 102 12.16 -6.31 8.04
N VAL A 103 12.62 -5.11 7.71
CA VAL A 103 12.31 -4.47 6.43
C VAL A 103 13.05 -5.25 5.32
N PRO A 104 12.36 -5.68 4.26
CA PRO A 104 12.98 -6.39 3.16
C PRO A 104 14.05 -5.56 2.46
N THR A 105 15.07 -6.22 1.93
CA THR A 105 16.16 -5.59 1.18
C THR A 105 15.72 -4.98 -0.15
N ALA A 106 14.50 -5.26 -0.60
CA ALA A 106 13.88 -4.61 -1.75
C ALA A 106 13.43 -3.17 -1.43
N SER A 107 13.36 -2.79 -0.15
CA SER A 107 13.15 -1.40 0.25
C SER A 107 14.39 -0.55 0.01
N ASP A 108 14.18 0.74 -0.26
CA ASP A 108 15.21 1.77 -0.35
C ASP A 108 15.82 2.13 1.02
N LEU A 109 15.31 1.56 2.13
CA LEU A 109 15.86 1.77 3.47
C LEU A 109 17.30 1.25 3.57
N ALA A 110 18.25 2.19 3.54
CA ALA A 110 19.69 1.92 3.52
C ALA A 110 20.39 2.63 4.68
N VAL A 111 20.23 2.09 5.89
CA VAL A 111 20.81 2.64 7.13
C VAL A 111 22.35 2.66 7.05
N PRO A 112 23.00 3.84 7.03
CA PRO A 112 24.45 3.93 6.88
C PRO A 112 25.21 3.45 8.12
N ALA A 113 26.18 2.55 7.93
CA ALA A 113 27.04 2.04 9.00
C ALA A 113 28.01 3.08 9.59
N ASP A 114 28.32 4.15 8.85
CA ASP A 114 29.22 5.22 9.26
C ASP A 114 28.57 6.26 10.21
N CYS A 115 27.30 6.06 10.57
CA CYS A 115 26.51 7.01 11.36
C CYS A 115 26.46 8.43 10.77
N ARG A 116 26.58 8.58 9.44
CA ARG A 116 26.28 9.88 8.83
C ARG A 116 24.79 10.21 9.02
N SER A 117 24.48 11.51 9.03
CA SER A 117 23.09 11.97 9.11
C SER A 117 22.25 11.31 8.02
N TYR A 118 21.15 10.68 8.43
CA TYR A 118 20.27 9.96 7.54
C TYR A 118 18.85 10.07 8.07
N TRP A 119 17.92 10.31 7.15
CA TRP A 119 16.49 10.38 7.40
C TRP A 119 15.80 9.55 6.35
N HIS A 120 14.87 8.71 6.79
CA HIS A 120 14.08 7.85 5.93
C HIS A 120 12.64 7.83 6.41
N ARG A 121 11.71 8.10 5.49
CA ARG A 121 10.28 8.02 5.75
C ARG A 121 9.61 7.47 4.51
N SER A 122 9.06 6.28 4.64
CA SER A 122 8.38 5.65 3.53
C SER A 122 7.29 4.69 3.99
N VAL A 123 6.42 4.36 3.05
CA VAL A 123 5.59 3.17 3.09
C VAL A 123 6.12 2.22 2.03
N PHE A 124 6.66 1.09 2.47
CA PHE A 124 7.12 0.01 1.60
C PHE A 124 6.07 -1.11 1.61
N VAL A 125 5.66 -1.57 0.44
CA VAL A 125 4.69 -2.65 0.28
C VAL A 125 5.32 -3.75 -0.56
N GLU A 126 5.18 -5.00 -0.13
CA GLU A 126 5.56 -6.16 -0.93
C GLU A 126 4.43 -7.18 -0.97
N TRP A 127 4.42 -8.00 -2.02
CA TRP A 127 3.43 -9.05 -2.22
C TRP A 127 3.99 -10.17 -3.10
N ARG A 128 3.26 -11.29 -3.12
CA ARG A 128 3.32 -12.29 -4.19
C ARG A 128 2.01 -12.20 -4.96
N ASP A 129 2.07 -12.14 -6.28
CA ASP A 129 0.88 -12.16 -7.12
C ASP A 129 0.25 -13.58 -7.21
N TYR A 130 -0.80 -13.73 -8.02
CA TYR A 130 -1.49 -15.02 -8.16
C TYR A 130 -0.62 -16.11 -8.81
N GLU A 131 0.43 -15.75 -9.55
CA GLU A 131 1.40 -16.67 -10.14
C GLU A 131 2.56 -16.97 -9.17
N GLY A 132 2.60 -16.29 -8.02
CA GLY A 132 3.63 -16.41 -7.01
C GLY A 132 4.84 -15.49 -7.23
N SER A 133 4.81 -14.63 -8.25
CA SER A 133 5.87 -13.69 -8.57
C SER A 133 5.96 -12.59 -7.52
N TYR A 134 7.18 -12.22 -7.15
CA TYR A 134 7.43 -11.18 -6.15
C TYR A 134 7.24 -9.78 -6.75
N GLY A 135 6.47 -8.94 -6.06
CA GLY A 135 6.31 -7.51 -6.39
C GLY A 135 6.51 -6.65 -5.15
N HIS A 136 6.92 -5.40 -5.37
CA HIS A 136 7.03 -4.40 -4.32
C HIS A 136 6.83 -2.98 -4.89
N GLU A 137 6.51 -2.04 -4.00
CA GLU A 137 6.41 -0.62 -4.28
C GLU A 137 6.83 0.17 -3.02
N GLU A 138 7.46 1.33 -3.19
CA GLU A 138 7.83 2.20 -2.08
C GLU A 138 7.46 3.66 -2.35
N VAL A 139 6.81 4.30 -1.38
CA VAL A 139 6.42 5.72 -1.44
C VAL A 139 7.09 6.49 -0.30
N HIS A 140 7.85 7.52 -0.66
CA HIS A 140 8.58 8.40 0.26
C HIS A 140 7.79 9.68 0.60
N TYR A 141 7.88 10.20 1.84
CA TYR A 141 7.11 11.40 2.28
C TYR A 141 7.71 12.21 3.46
#